data_AF-A0A1E5CCN5-F1
#
_entry.id   AF-A0A1E5CCN5-F1
#
_cell.length_a   1.000
_cell.length_b   1.000
_cell.length_c   1.000
_cell.angle_alpha   90.00
_cell.angle_beta   90.00
_cell.angle_gamma   90.00
#
_symmetry.space_group_name_H-M   'P 1'
#
loop_
_entity.id
_entity.type
_entity.pdbx_description
1 polymer ?
#
loop_
_entity_poly.entity_id
_entity_poly.type
_entity_poly.pdbx_seq_one_letter_code
_entity_poly.pdbx_strand_id
1 'polypeptide(L)'
;MTLIERFGRALEPVMLVMGLVSPLATLPQLYKLYFSHSEHAAGLSLITWLLYAAIALLWTIYGLYHKNPTIWAGNGLGFLMYVAMVLGICIHTGGTF
;
A
#
# COMPACT_ATOMS: atom_id res chain seq x y z
N MET A 1 -20.69 -24.11 15.02
CA MET A 1 -19.92 -23.06 14.33
C MET A 1 -18.52 -23.05 14.87
N THR A 2 -17.53 -23.17 14.00
CA THR A 2 -16.12 -23.19 14.37
C THR A 2 -15.64 -21.79 14.78
N LEU A 3 -14.52 -21.70 15.52
CA LEU A 3 -13.93 -20.42 15.91
C LEU A 3 -13.61 -19.54 14.68
N ILE A 4 -13.10 -20.17 13.62
CA ILE A 4 -12.74 -19.50 12.35
C ILE A 4 -13.98 -18.88 11.69
N GLU A 5 -15.11 -19.56 11.65
CA GLU A 5 -16.36 -19.03 11.10
C GLU A 5 -16.89 -17.82 11.88
N ARG A 6 -16.73 -17.81 13.20
CA ARG A 6 -17.11 -16.67 14.04
C ARG A 6 -16.25 -15.45 13.74
N PHE A 7 -14.93 -15.64 13.63
CA PHE A 7 -14.01 -14.56 13.30
C PHE A 7 -14.22 -14.03 11.88
N GLY A 8 -14.38 -14.90 10.87
CA GLY A 8 -14.60 -14.48 9.48
C GLY A 8 -15.80 -13.55 9.32
N ARG A 9 -16.96 -13.90 9.91
CA ARG A 9 -18.17 -13.06 9.85
C ARG A 9 -18.04 -11.75 10.62
N ALA A 10 -17.23 -11.71 11.67
CA ALA A 10 -16.96 -10.45 12.38
C ALA A 10 -16.11 -9.48 11.55
N LEU A 11 -15.27 -9.98 10.63
CA LEU A 11 -14.40 -9.17 9.78
C LEU A 11 -15.10 -8.64 8.52
N GLU A 12 -16.12 -9.34 8.01
CA GLU A 12 -16.90 -8.92 6.82
C GLU A 12 -17.29 -7.44 6.79
N PRO A 13 -17.93 -6.85 7.82
CA PRO A 13 -18.34 -5.45 7.78
C PRO A 13 -17.18 -4.46 7.83
N VAL A 14 -16.01 -4.87 8.32
CA VAL A 14 -14.83 -3.99 8.50
C VAL A 14 -13.76 -4.19 7.44
N MET A 15 -13.93 -5.13 6.50
CA MET A 15 -12.92 -5.44 5.49
C MET A 15 -12.48 -4.22 4.68
N LEU A 16 -13.40 -3.30 4.37
CA LEU A 16 -13.06 -2.07 3.65
C LEU A 16 -12.09 -1.21 4.46
N VAL A 17 -12.38 -1.03 5.75
CA VAL A 17 -11.50 -0.29 6.66
C VAL A 17 -10.15 -0.99 6.79
N MET A 18 -10.15 -2.32 6.93
CA MET A 18 -8.90 -3.11 6.98
C MET A 18 -8.04 -2.91 5.73
N GLY A 19 -8.66 -2.84 4.55
CA GLY A 19 -7.97 -2.57 3.28
C GLY A 19 -7.29 -1.19 3.24
N LEU A 20 -7.75 -0.22 4.01
CA LEU A 20 -7.18 1.13 4.11
C LEU A 20 -6.04 1.23 5.13
N VAL A 21 -5.94 0.29 6.08
CA VAL A 21 -4.92 0.35 7.15
C VAL A 21 -3.50 0.36 6.58
N SER A 22 -3.21 -0.50 5.60
CA SER A 22 -1.86 -0.61 5.01
C SER A 22 -1.42 0.67 4.26
N PRO A 23 -2.23 1.23 3.35
CA PRO A 23 -1.92 2.53 2.73
C PRO A 23 -1.73 3.65 3.76
N LEU A 24 -2.57 3.73 4.80
CA LEU A 24 -2.44 4.75 5.84
C LEU A 24 -1.18 4.54 6.70
N ALA A 25 -0.82 3.29 6.99
CA ALA A 25 0.43 2.94 7.66
C ALA A 25 1.68 3.26 6.83
N THR A 26 1.54 3.57 5.53
CA THR A 26 2.62 4.04 4.68
C THR A 26 2.88 5.56 4.86
N LEU A 27 1.95 6.33 5.45
CA LEU A 27 2.13 7.77 5.66
C LEU A 27 3.36 8.13 6.53
N PRO A 28 3.63 7.46 7.67
CA PRO A 28 4.85 7.71 8.43
C PRO A 28 6.13 7.42 7.65
N GLN A 29 6.09 6.42 6.76
CA GLN A 29 7.22 6.07 5.90
C GLN A 29 7.46 7.13 4.82
N LEU A 30 6.39 7.64 4.20
CA LEU A 30 6.46 8.78 3.29
C LEU A 30 6.98 10.04 4.01
N TYR A 31 6.54 10.28 5.25
CA TYR A 31 7.01 11.41 6.03
C TYR A 31 8.52 11.33 6.32
N LYS A 32 9.03 10.13 6.65
CA LYS A 32 10.47 9.89 6.80
C LYS A 32 11.21 10.16 5.50
N LEU A 33 10.71 9.64 4.40
CA LEU A 33 11.35 9.77 3.09
C LEU A 33 11.44 11.21 2.60
N TYR A 34 10.39 12.01 2.78
CA TYR A 34 10.31 13.36 2.19
C TYR A 34 10.70 14.50 3.13
N PHE A 35 10.57 14.34 4.45
CA PHE A 35 10.63 15.49 5.37
C PHE A 35 11.58 15.36 6.54
N SER A 36 11.82 14.16 7.08
CA SER A 36 12.58 14.02 8.34
C SER A 36 13.87 13.22 8.27
N HIS A 37 13.96 12.23 7.37
CA HIS A 37 15.07 11.28 7.30
C HIS A 37 15.41 10.90 5.85
N SER A 38 15.35 11.89 4.95
CA SER A 38 15.56 11.70 3.51
C SER A 38 16.95 11.15 3.18
N GLU A 39 17.95 11.44 4.00
CA GLU A 39 19.31 10.91 3.91
C GLU A 39 19.39 9.39 4.06
N HIS A 40 18.36 8.75 4.63
CA HIS A 40 18.26 7.29 4.75
C HIS A 40 17.54 6.63 3.58
N ALA A 41 17.16 7.39 2.53
CA ALA A 41 16.45 6.86 1.36
C ALA A 41 17.22 5.73 0.66
N ALA A 42 18.56 5.73 0.68
CA ALA A 42 19.39 4.68 0.09
C ALA A 42 19.19 3.30 0.75
N GLY A 43 18.69 3.24 1.99
CA GLY A 43 18.36 1.99 2.68
C GLY A 43 16.99 1.40 2.27
N LEU A 44 16.22 2.09 1.43
CA LEU A 44 14.93 1.60 0.94
C LEU A 44 15.11 0.92 -0.41
N SER A 45 14.70 -0.34 -0.51
CA SER A 45 14.77 -1.07 -1.79
C SER A 45 13.72 -0.57 -2.77
N LEU A 46 14.17 0.04 -3.87
CA LEU A 46 13.33 0.52 -4.95
C LEU A 46 12.49 -0.61 -5.58
N ILE A 47 13.10 -1.80 -5.72
CA ILE A 47 12.44 -2.99 -6.29
C ILE A 47 11.23 -3.37 -5.45
N THR A 48 11.34 -3.31 -4.12
CA THR A 48 10.23 -3.62 -3.22
C THR A 48 9.03 -2.70 -3.48
N TRP A 49 9.25 -1.38 -3.52
CA TRP A 49 8.18 -0.41 -3.71
C TRP A 49 7.59 -0.42 -5.13
N LEU A 50 8.40 -0.75 -6.15
CA LEU A 50 7.91 -0.99 -7.51
C LEU A 50 6.99 -2.20 -7.58
N LEU A 51 7.37 -3.32 -6.97
CA LEU A 51 6.55 -4.53 -6.92
C LEU A 51 5.25 -4.30 -6.14
N TYR A 52 5.31 -3.54 -5.04
CA TYR A 52 4.12 -3.15 -4.27
C TYR A 52 3.18 -2.25 -5.08
N ALA A 53 3.71 -1.27 -5.81
CA ALA A 53 2.91 -0.45 -6.71
C ALA A 53 2.28 -1.31 -7.82
N ALA A 54 3.05 -2.20 -8.46
CA ALA A 54 2.54 -3.07 -9.53
C ALA A 54 1.41 -3.98 -9.03
N ILE A 55 1.58 -4.65 -7.90
CA ILE A 55 0.55 -5.55 -7.37
C ILE A 55 -0.69 -4.79 -6.89
N ALA A 56 -0.52 -3.61 -6.28
CA ALA A 56 -1.64 -2.76 -5.87
C ALA A 56 -2.44 -2.27 -7.08
N LEU A 57 -1.77 -1.93 -8.18
CA LEU A 57 -2.44 -1.57 -9.44
C LEU A 57 -3.26 -2.75 -9.98
N LEU A 58 -2.68 -3.95 -10.04
CA LEU A 58 -3.38 -5.15 -10.49
C LEU A 58 -4.62 -5.45 -9.64
N TRP A 59 -4.51 -5.37 -8.32
CA TRP A 59 -5.66 -5.55 -7.42
C TRP A 59 -6.71 -4.44 -7.56
N THR A 60 -6.29 -3.22 -7.81
CA THR A 60 -7.21 -2.10 -8.08
C THR A 60 -8.01 -2.38 -9.35
N ILE A 61 -7.34 -2.77 -10.44
CA ILE A 61 -7.99 -3.16 -11.70
C ILE A 61 -8.95 -4.33 -11.48
N TYR A 62 -8.51 -5.37 -10.75
CA TYR A 62 -9.33 -6.53 -10.44
C TYR A 62 -10.58 -6.17 -9.62
N GLY A 63 -10.44 -5.35 -8.58
CA GLY A 63 -11.55 -4.91 -7.74
C GLY A 63 -12.53 -4.01 -8.49
N LEU A 64 -12.04 -3.15 -9.40
CA LEU A 64 -12.89 -2.34 -10.28
C LEU A 64 -13.68 -3.23 -11.24
N TYR A 65 -13.03 -4.23 -11.87
CA TYR A 65 -13.68 -5.18 -12.76
C TYR A 65 -14.81 -5.96 -12.07
N HIS A 66 -14.61 -6.36 -10.80
CA HIS A 66 -15.63 -7.05 -10.00
C HIS A 66 -16.60 -6.11 -9.26
N LYS A 67 -16.49 -4.78 -9.45
CA LYS A 67 -17.26 -3.76 -8.72
C LYS A 67 -17.21 -3.92 -7.19
N ASN A 68 -16.09 -4.37 -6.66
CA ASN A 68 -15.90 -4.65 -5.24
C ASN A 68 -15.08 -3.52 -4.55
N PRO A 69 -15.75 -2.56 -3.86
CA PRO A 69 -15.08 -1.44 -3.20
C PRO A 69 -14.14 -1.84 -2.08
N THR A 70 -14.41 -2.97 -1.42
CA THR A 70 -13.56 -3.53 -0.37
C THR A 70 -12.16 -3.85 -0.89
N ILE A 71 -12.04 -4.20 -2.18
CA ILE A 71 -10.74 -4.52 -2.81
C ILE A 71 -10.13 -3.26 -3.42
N TRP A 72 -10.86 -2.57 -4.31
CA TRP A 72 -10.23 -1.53 -5.12
C TRP A 72 -9.92 -0.26 -4.33
N ALA A 73 -10.67 0.08 -3.28
CA ALA A 73 -10.44 1.32 -2.54
C ALA A 73 -9.10 1.30 -1.78
N GLY A 74 -8.85 0.22 -1.02
CA GLY A 74 -7.60 0.03 -0.30
C GLY A 74 -6.39 -0.09 -1.23
N ASN A 75 -6.49 -0.93 -2.26
CA ASN A 75 -5.41 -1.11 -3.22
C ASN A 75 -5.15 0.13 -4.08
N GLY A 76 -6.19 0.89 -4.43
CA GLY A 76 -6.05 2.12 -5.20
C GLY A 76 -5.33 3.20 -4.42
N LEU A 77 -5.68 3.39 -3.14
CA LEU A 77 -4.95 4.27 -2.25
C LEU A 77 -3.51 3.78 -2.03
N GLY A 78 -3.33 2.47 -1.83
CA GLY A 78 -2.01 1.84 -1.70
C GLY A 78 -1.13 2.09 -2.91
N PHE A 79 -1.66 1.94 -4.12
CA PHE A 79 -0.96 2.23 -5.37
C PHE A 79 -0.42 3.66 -5.39
N LEU A 80 -1.24 4.66 -5.05
CA LEU A 80 -0.80 6.05 -4.99
C LEU A 80 0.31 6.25 -3.95
N MET A 81 0.19 5.65 -2.77
CA MET A 81 1.21 5.73 -1.72
C MET A 81 2.52 5.06 -2.13
N TYR A 82 2.46 3.91 -2.79
CA TYR A 82 3.65 3.18 -3.23
C TYR A 82 4.33 3.88 -4.42
N VAL A 83 3.57 4.50 -5.33
CA VAL A 83 4.13 5.37 -6.37
C VAL A 83 4.82 6.57 -5.74
N ALA A 84 4.23 7.20 -4.71
CA ALA A 84 4.90 8.27 -3.97
C ALA A 84 6.21 7.78 -3.32
N MET A 85 6.24 6.57 -2.78
CA MET A 85 7.47 5.97 -2.26
C MET A 85 8.54 5.79 -3.34
N VAL A 86 8.17 5.24 -4.51
CA VAL A 86 9.06 5.08 -5.66
C VAL A 86 9.64 6.42 -6.09
N LEU A 87 8.80 7.45 -6.23
CA LEU A 87 9.23 8.79 -6.64
C LEU A 87 10.19 9.40 -5.60
N GLY A 88 9.87 9.31 -4.31
CA GLY A 88 10.72 9.86 -3.25
C GLY A 88 12.08 9.17 -3.20
N ILE A 89 12.13 7.85 -3.36
CA ILE A 89 13.39 7.10 -3.42
C ILE A 89 14.21 7.59 -4.62
N CYS A 90 13.62 7.68 -5.82
CA CYS A 90 14.32 8.17 -7.01
C CYS A 90 14.82 9.62 -6.84
N ILE A 91 14.03 10.51 -6.24
CA ILE A 91 14.42 11.92 -5.99
C ILE A 91 15.64 12.00 -5.06
N HIS A 92 15.67 11.21 -3.98
CA HIS A 92 16.73 11.30 -2.98
C HIS A 92 17.97 10.45 -3.27
N THR A 93 17.87 9.47 -4.17
CA THR A 93 18.98 8.52 -4.45
C THR A 93 19.47 8.53 -5.90
N GLY A 94 18.69 9.06 -6.85
CA GLY A 94 18.96 8.94 -8.28
C GLY A 94 18.73 7.53 -8.86
N GLY A 95 18.30 6.56 -8.03
CA GLY A 95 18.12 5.16 -8.39
C GLY A 95 18.98 4.23 -7.52
N THR A 96 18.34 3.22 -6.91
CA THR A 96 18.98 2.23 -6.03
C THR A 96 18.28 0.87 -6.18
N PHE A 97 18.82 -0.22 -5.65
CA PHE A 97 18.25 -1.57 -5.73
C PHE A 97 18.10 -2.23 -4.35
#